data_AF-A0A3N5JDU0-F1
#
_entry.id   AF-A0A3N5JDU0-F1
#
_cell.length_a   1.000
_cell.length_b   1.000
_cell.length_c   1.000
_cell.angle_alpha   90.00
_cell.angle_beta   90.00
_cell.angle_gamma   90.00
#
_symmetry.space_group_name_H-M   'P 1'
#
loop_
_entity.id
_entity.type
_entity.pdbx_description
1 polymer ?
#
loop_
_entity_poly.entity_id
_entity_poly.type
_entity_poly.pdbx_seq_one_letter_code
_entity_poly.pdbx_strand_id
1 'polypeptide(L)'
;MTRTVPAEKEIGVMNWTSGKRKTGKSTWRSGAPGEQAGASAVGTVILLVIAAYAVFVGIQYVPQMIESSSVGSILNSIEHEHRAEPIRSAQALRGKVDNHLSINQLNHLRDSFTVREFGNDYIVEVSYERELNLLYETKTIKYANSLTLH
;
A
#
# COMPACT_ATOMS: atom_id res chain seq x y z
N MET A 1 24.36 90.23 43.94
CA MET A 1 23.27 90.99 44.59
C MET A 1 22.90 92.13 43.66
N THR A 2 21.99 91.91 42.73
CA THR A 2 21.33 92.97 41.92
C THR A 2 20.11 92.34 41.24
N ARG A 3 18.96 92.98 41.44
CA ARG A 3 17.63 92.54 41.02
C ARG A 3 17.14 93.54 39.98
N THR A 4 16.67 93.07 38.84
CA THR A 4 15.77 93.81 37.94
C THR A 4 14.73 92.83 37.38
N VAL A 5 13.47 93.26 37.44
CA VAL A 5 12.23 92.67 36.91
C VAL A 5 11.80 93.56 35.71
N PRO A 6 10.65 93.43 35.01
CA PRO A 6 9.70 92.33 34.73
C PRO A 6 9.28 92.24 33.23
N ALA A 7 8.39 91.29 32.92
CA ALA A 7 7.39 91.21 31.82
C ALA A 7 7.38 89.76 31.31
N GLU A 8 6.29 89.06 31.03
CA GLU A 8 5.01 89.54 30.52
C GLU A 8 3.91 88.53 30.84
N LYS A 9 2.75 89.12 31.05
CA LYS A 9 1.40 88.58 31.21
C LYS A 9 1.05 87.70 30.00
N GLU A 10 0.52 86.49 30.19
CA GLU A 10 -0.65 86.03 29.44
C GLU A 10 -1.39 84.96 30.25
N ILE A 11 -2.61 85.35 30.63
CA ILE A 11 -3.61 84.53 31.29
C ILE A 11 -4.53 84.07 30.15
N GLY A 12 -4.22 82.90 29.57
CA GLY A 12 -4.88 82.38 28.39
C GLY A 12 -5.81 81.22 28.69
N VAL A 13 -7.04 81.56 29.11
CA VAL A 13 -8.31 80.86 28.87
C VAL A 13 -8.30 79.31 28.94
N MET A 14 -8.72 78.84 30.11
CA MET A 14 -9.24 77.49 30.34
C MET A 14 -10.53 77.31 29.52
N ASN A 15 -10.44 76.68 28.34
CA ASN A 15 -11.63 76.32 27.56
C ASN A 15 -11.97 74.85 27.76
N TRP A 16 -12.81 74.62 28.77
CA TRP A 16 -13.50 73.37 29.04
C TRP A 16 -14.43 73.07 27.87
N THR A 17 -14.01 72.16 26.98
CA THR A 17 -14.95 71.52 26.05
C THR A 17 -15.27 70.12 26.56
N SER A 18 -16.57 69.97 26.79
CA SER A 18 -17.26 68.79 27.26
C SER A 18 -16.94 67.55 26.44
N GLY A 19 -16.93 66.40 27.12
CA GLY A 19 -16.57 65.13 26.57
C GLY A 19 -17.35 64.70 25.33
N LYS A 20 -16.61 64.10 24.40
CA LYS A 20 -17.03 62.85 23.79
C LYS A 20 -15.99 61.80 24.13
N ARG A 21 -16.19 61.13 25.27
CA ARG A 21 -15.57 59.82 25.52
C ARG A 21 -16.02 58.93 24.36
N LYS A 22 -15.13 58.62 23.42
CA LYS A 22 -15.35 57.51 22.50
C LYS A 22 -15.33 56.25 23.34
N THR A 23 -16.50 55.90 23.82
CA THR A 23 -16.82 54.62 24.43
C THR A 23 -16.31 53.53 23.49
N GLY A 24 -15.56 52.60 24.06
CA GLY A 24 -14.96 51.48 23.35
C GLY A 24 -16.01 50.79 22.49
N LYS A 25 -15.75 50.75 21.19
CA LYS A 25 -16.39 49.75 20.35
C LYS A 25 -15.53 48.52 20.47
N SER A 26 -16.06 47.62 21.30
CA SER A 26 -15.65 46.23 21.42
C SER A 26 -15.32 45.64 20.06
N THR A 27 -14.26 44.84 20.09
CA THR A 27 -13.76 44.01 19.01
C THR A 27 -14.86 43.15 18.41
N TRP A 28 -15.38 43.54 17.25
CA TRP A 28 -16.06 42.60 16.35
C TRP A 28 -15.00 42.06 15.39
N ARG A 29 -14.27 41.04 15.85
CA ARG A 29 -13.60 40.07 14.98
C ARG A 29 -14.71 39.34 14.21
N SER A 30 -15.16 39.94 13.12
CA SER A 30 -16.10 39.32 12.19
C SER A 30 -15.34 38.34 11.33
N GLY A 31 -15.52 37.05 11.63
CA GLY A 31 -14.88 35.94 10.95
C GLY A 31 -13.91 35.22 11.89
N ALA A 32 -14.44 34.39 12.78
CA ALA A 32 -13.69 33.19 13.11
C ALA A 32 -13.31 32.53 11.77
N PRO A 33 -12.06 32.10 11.55
CA PRO A 33 -11.87 31.05 10.58
C PRO A 33 -12.74 29.91 11.12
N GLY A 34 -13.84 29.62 10.44
CA GLY A 34 -14.46 28.32 10.59
C GLY A 34 -13.42 27.36 10.03
N GLU A 35 -12.42 27.02 10.84
CA GLU A 35 -11.46 25.99 10.51
C GLU A 35 -12.30 24.78 10.18
N GLN A 36 -12.27 24.44 8.90
CA GLN A 36 -12.86 23.26 8.30
C GLN A 36 -12.10 22.00 8.79
N ALA A 37 -11.79 21.94 10.08
CA ALA A 37 -11.03 20.89 10.74
C ALA A 37 -11.80 19.56 10.78
N GLY A 38 -13.13 19.61 10.64
CA GLY A 38 -13.97 18.42 10.48
C GLY A 38 -13.86 17.77 9.10
N ALA A 39 -13.71 18.54 8.03
CA ALA A 39 -13.59 17.99 6.68
C ALA A 39 -12.20 17.37 6.44
N SER A 40 -11.14 17.97 7.01
CA SER A 40 -9.80 17.41 6.93
C SER A 40 -9.69 16.10 7.72
N ALA A 41 -10.22 16.04 8.94
CA ALA A 41 -10.19 14.83 9.77
C ALA A 41 -10.95 13.67 9.11
N VAL A 42 -12.16 13.90 8.60
CA VAL A 42 -12.94 12.86 7.90
C VAL A 42 -12.22 12.37 6.65
N GLY A 43 -11.67 13.29 5.84
CA GLY A 43 -10.87 12.93 4.67
C GLY A 43 -9.65 12.08 5.01
N THR A 44 -8.94 12.43 6.09
CA THR A 44 -7.79 11.65 6.57
C THR A 44 -8.21 10.25 7.02
N VAL A 45 -9.31 10.10 7.75
CA VAL A 45 -9.82 8.78 8.17
C VAL A 45 -10.15 7.91 6.96
N ILE A 46 -10.83 8.47 5.95
CA ILE A 46 -11.16 7.72 4.72
C ILE A 46 -9.89 7.25 4.02
N LEU A 47 -8.88 8.11 3.87
CA LEU A 47 -7.60 7.73 3.28
C LEU A 47 -6.89 6.62 4.08
N LEU A 48 -6.91 6.71 5.41
CA LEU A 48 -6.33 5.68 6.27
C LEU A 48 -7.05 4.34 6.11
N VAL A 49 -8.37 4.32 5.98
CA VAL A 49 -9.14 3.10 5.73
C VAL A 49 -8.77 2.47 4.38
N ILE A 50 -8.67 3.28 3.32
CA ILE A 50 -8.26 2.79 1.99
C ILE A 50 -6.82 2.25 2.04
N ALA A 51 -5.91 2.95 2.70
CA ALA A 51 -4.52 2.51 2.84
C ALA A 51 -4.42 1.21 3.64
N ALA A 52 -5.15 1.09 4.76
CA ALA A 52 -5.21 -0.12 5.56
C ALA A 52 -5.75 -1.31 4.74
N TYR A 53 -6.79 -1.09 3.94
CA TYR A 53 -7.33 -2.11 3.05
C TYR A 53 -6.32 -2.55 1.98
N ALA A 54 -5.61 -1.61 1.35
CA ALA A 54 -4.58 -1.91 0.37
C ALA A 54 -3.44 -2.76 0.96
N VAL A 55 -2.97 -2.42 2.17
CA VAL A 55 -1.97 -3.20 2.90
C VAL A 55 -2.51 -4.60 3.21
N PHE A 56 -3.76 -4.71 3.68
CA PHE A 56 -4.39 -5.99 3.98
C PHE A 56 -4.44 -6.93 2.76
N VAL A 57 -4.88 -6.43 1.60
CA VAL A 57 -4.89 -7.21 0.35
C VAL A 57 -3.46 -7.54 -0.09
N GLY A 58 -2.54 -6.58 0.01
CA GLY A 58 -1.14 -6.77 -0.36
C GLY A 58 -0.45 -7.90 0.43
N ILE A 59 -0.69 -7.99 1.74
CA ILE A 59 -0.13 -9.06 2.59
C ILE A 59 -0.59 -10.45 2.12
N GLN A 60 -1.84 -10.59 1.65
CA GLN A 60 -2.34 -11.86 1.12
C GLN A 60 -1.83 -12.16 -0.29
N TYR A 61 -1.65 -11.12 -1.11
CA TYR A 61 -1.24 -11.27 -2.50
C TYR A 61 0.23 -11.68 -2.64
N VAL A 62 1.12 -11.21 -1.75
CA VAL A 62 2.56 -11.49 -1.83
C VAL A 62 2.89 -12.99 -1.77
N PRO A 63 2.38 -13.78 -0.80
CA PRO A 63 2.61 -15.23 -0.77
C PRO A 63 2.15 -15.93 -2.07
N GLN A 64 1.00 -15.52 -2.62
CA GLN A 64 0.47 -16.10 -3.87
C GLN A 64 1.36 -15.79 -5.07
N MET A 65 1.88 -14.57 -5.15
CA MET A 65 2.83 -14.17 -6.20
C MET A 65 4.14 -14.95 -6.14
N ILE A 66 4.69 -15.13 -4.94
CA ILE A 66 5.92 -15.90 -4.73
C ILE A 66 5.69 -17.34 -5.18
N GLU A 67 4.59 -17.96 -4.77
CA GLU A 67 4.24 -19.33 -5.16
C GLU A 67 4.16 -19.50 -6.69
N SER A 68 3.46 -18.60 -7.37
CA SER A 68 3.34 -18.66 -8.84
C SER A 68 4.67 -18.51 -9.57
N SER A 69 5.54 -17.64 -9.06
CA SER A 69 6.88 -17.42 -9.61
C SER A 69 7.79 -18.63 -9.37
N SER A 70 7.69 -19.24 -8.20
CA SER A 70 8.41 -20.46 -7.85
C SER A 70 7.99 -21.63 -8.73
N VAL A 71 6.70 -21.81 -9.04
CA VAL A 71 6.24 -22.83 -10.00
C VAL A 71 6.88 -22.63 -11.38
N GLY A 72 6.92 -21.40 -11.89
CA GLY A 72 7.59 -21.09 -13.15
C GLY A 72 9.09 -21.41 -13.11
N SER A 73 9.76 -21.07 -12.00
CA SER A 73 11.18 -21.41 -11.80
C SER A 73 11.41 -22.92 -11.78
N ILE A 74 10.53 -23.71 -11.15
CA ILE A 74 10.64 -25.16 -11.11
C ILE A 74 10.56 -25.74 -12.53
N LEU A 75 9.58 -25.32 -13.32
CA LEU A 75 9.44 -25.78 -14.71
C LEU A 75 10.68 -25.43 -15.54
N ASN A 76 11.18 -24.20 -15.41
CA ASN A 76 12.39 -23.76 -16.10
C ASN A 76 13.65 -24.53 -15.65
N SER A 77 13.78 -24.83 -14.36
CA SER A 77 14.88 -25.66 -13.83
C SER A 77 14.83 -27.08 -14.37
N ILE A 78 13.64 -27.69 -14.44
CA ILE A 78 13.46 -29.02 -15.02
C ILE A 78 13.82 -29.02 -16.51
N GLU A 79 13.39 -28.01 -17.27
CA GLU A 79 13.77 -27.86 -18.67
C GLU A 79 15.28 -27.73 -18.84
N HIS A 80 15.92 -26.90 -18.02
CA HIS A 80 17.37 -26.71 -18.05
C HIS A 80 18.13 -27.99 -17.70
N GLU A 81 17.69 -28.72 -16.67
CA GLU A 81 18.26 -30.02 -16.30
C GLU A 81 18.06 -31.07 -17.39
N HIS A 82 16.90 -31.11 -18.04
CA HIS A 82 16.61 -32.04 -19.14
C HIS A 82 17.54 -31.81 -20.34
N ARG A 83 17.88 -30.55 -20.64
CA ARG A 83 18.85 -30.22 -21.70
C ARG A 83 20.26 -30.71 -21.37
N ALA A 84 20.64 -30.75 -20.09
CA ALA A 84 21.95 -31.22 -19.65
C ALA A 84 22.00 -32.75 -19.50
N GLU A 85 20.96 -33.34 -18.93
CA GLU A 85 20.79 -34.77 -18.71
C GLU A 85 19.36 -35.18 -19.10
N PRO A 86 19.18 -35.73 -20.32
CA PRO A 86 17.86 -36.06 -20.84
C PRO A 86 17.12 -37.04 -19.94
N ILE A 87 15.91 -36.64 -19.52
CA ILE A 87 15.01 -37.45 -18.72
C ILE A 87 14.48 -38.59 -19.59
N ARG A 88 14.57 -39.81 -19.06
CA ARG A 88 14.29 -41.05 -19.81
C ARG A 88 13.00 -41.76 -19.40
N SER A 89 12.21 -41.18 -18.51
CA SER A 89 10.91 -41.73 -18.11
C SER A 89 10.04 -40.70 -17.39
N ALA A 90 8.72 -40.89 -17.44
CA ALA A 90 7.78 -40.11 -16.66
C ALA A 90 8.02 -40.22 -15.14
N GLN A 91 8.49 -41.38 -14.67
CA GLN A 91 8.81 -41.58 -13.25
C GLN A 91 10.02 -40.75 -12.80
N ALA A 92 11.06 -40.66 -13.63
CA ALA A 92 12.21 -39.80 -13.36
C ALA A 92 11.82 -38.32 -13.38
N LEU A 93 10.96 -37.91 -14.32
CA LEU A 93 10.40 -36.57 -14.37
C LEU A 93 9.59 -36.25 -13.11
N ARG A 94 8.74 -37.17 -12.66
CA ARG A 94 7.98 -37.03 -11.41
C ARG A 94 8.89 -36.86 -10.20
N GLY A 95 9.96 -37.65 -10.13
CA GLY A 95 10.98 -37.52 -9.07
C GLY A 95 11.65 -36.14 -9.06
N LYS A 96 11.99 -35.60 -10.24
CA LYS A 96 12.55 -34.24 -10.36
C LYS A 96 11.54 -33.16 -9.93
N VAL A 97 10.29 -33.27 -10.36
CA VAL A 97 9.20 -32.37 -9.93
C VAL A 97 9.07 -32.41 -8.40
N ASP A 98 8.97 -33.59 -7.81
CA ASP A 98 8.83 -33.75 -6.36
C ASP A 98 10.03 -33.17 -5.59
N ASN A 99 11.26 -33.36 -6.10
CA ASN A 99 12.46 -32.78 -5.50
C ASN A 99 12.45 -31.25 -5.54
N HIS A 100 12.11 -30.68 -6.69
CA HIS A 100 12.00 -29.22 -6.87
C HIS A 100 10.90 -28.61 -5.98
N LEU A 101 9.75 -29.26 -5.86
CA LEU A 101 8.69 -28.85 -4.93
C LEU A 101 9.17 -28.87 -3.48
N SER A 102 9.92 -29.90 -3.08
CA SER A 102 10.45 -30.01 -1.72
C SER A 102 11.49 -28.92 -1.42
N ILE A 103 12.39 -28.63 -2.37
CA ILE A 103 13.41 -27.58 -2.22
C ILE A 103 12.76 -26.20 -2.06
N ASN A 104 11.68 -25.94 -2.82
CA ASN A 104 10.97 -24.66 -2.80
C ASN A 104 9.87 -24.59 -1.72
N GLN A 105 9.75 -25.59 -0.83
CA GLN A 105 8.71 -25.66 0.20
C GLN A 105 7.28 -25.62 -0.37
N LEU A 106 7.08 -26.14 -1.59
CA LEU A 106 5.81 -26.20 -2.31
C LEU A 106 5.18 -27.60 -2.30
N ASN A 107 5.47 -28.41 -1.27
CA ASN A 107 4.97 -29.78 -1.16
C ASN A 107 3.43 -29.89 -1.19
N HIS A 108 2.73 -28.83 -0.77
CA HIS A 108 1.27 -28.75 -0.82
C HIS A 108 0.70 -28.67 -2.25
N LEU A 109 1.52 -28.36 -3.25
CA LEU A 109 1.14 -28.34 -4.66
C LEU A 109 1.36 -29.67 -5.37
N ARG A 110 1.88 -30.70 -4.70
CA ARG A 110 2.27 -31.96 -5.35
C ARG A 110 1.14 -32.62 -6.17
N ASP A 111 -0.08 -32.55 -5.66
CA ASP A 111 -1.26 -33.14 -6.32
C ASP A 111 -1.80 -32.26 -7.46
N SER A 112 -1.35 -31.01 -7.55
CA SER A 112 -1.64 -30.09 -8.66
C SER A 112 -0.78 -30.34 -9.89
N PHE A 113 0.32 -31.09 -9.76
CA PHE A 113 1.17 -31.47 -10.88
C PHE A 113 0.71 -32.80 -11.47
N THR A 114 0.56 -32.82 -12.79
CA THR A 114 0.30 -34.02 -13.59
C THR A 114 1.47 -34.23 -14.53
N VAL A 115 2.02 -35.45 -14.55
CA VAL A 115 3.10 -35.82 -15.46
C VAL A 115 2.56 -36.89 -16.41
N ARG A 116 2.71 -36.67 -17.71
CA ARG A 116 2.25 -37.58 -18.77
C ARG A 116 3.39 -37.85 -19.75
N GLU A 117 3.37 -39.03 -20.34
CA GLU A 117 4.23 -39.40 -21.46
C GLU A 117 3.34 -39.51 -22.70
N PHE A 118 3.75 -38.86 -23.78
CA PHE A 118 3.02 -38.86 -25.04
C PHE A 118 4.00 -39.02 -26.20
N GLY A 119 4.06 -40.23 -26.76
CA GLY A 119 5.02 -40.55 -27.82
C GLY A 119 6.46 -40.49 -27.31
N ASN A 120 7.25 -39.55 -27.81
CA ASN A 120 8.62 -39.30 -27.35
C ASN A 120 8.72 -38.09 -26.40
N ASP A 121 7.58 -37.45 -26.09
CA ASP A 121 7.54 -36.24 -25.31
C ASP A 121 7.08 -36.52 -23.87
N TYR A 122 7.63 -35.77 -22.92
CA TYR A 122 7.15 -35.74 -21.55
C TYR A 122 6.48 -34.40 -21.25
N ILE A 123 5.25 -34.46 -20.74
CA ILE A 123 4.44 -33.27 -20.47
C ILE A 123 4.25 -33.15 -18.96
N VAL A 124 4.60 -32.00 -18.41
CA VAL A 124 4.30 -31.60 -17.04
C VAL A 124 3.23 -30.52 -17.08
N GLU A 125 2.07 -30.80 -16.52
CA GLU A 125 0.97 -29.85 -16.36
C GLU A 125 0.84 -29.50 -14.89
N VAL A 126 0.61 -28.23 -14.57
CA VAL A 126 0.31 -27.79 -13.21
C VAL A 126 -0.94 -26.92 -13.24
N SER A 127 -1.93 -27.29 -12.43
CA SER A 127 -3.16 -26.50 -12.26
C SER A 127 -3.59 -26.47 -10.81
N TYR A 128 -3.77 -25.27 -10.27
CA TYR A 128 -4.18 -25.07 -8.89
C TYR A 128 -4.98 -23.78 -8.73
N GLU A 129 -5.71 -23.69 -7.63
CA GLU A 129 -6.52 -22.54 -7.28
C GLU A 129 -6.04 -21.93 -5.96
N ARG A 130 -6.16 -20.61 -5.86
CA ARG A 130 -5.94 -19.85 -4.63
C ARG A 130 -7.12 -18.96 -4.35
N GLU A 131 -7.46 -18.86 -3.07
CA GLU A 131 -8.48 -17.95 -2.60
C GLU A 131 -7.84 -16.67 -2.10
N LEU A 132 -8.34 -15.53 -2.57
CA LEU A 132 -7.98 -14.22 -2.10
C LEU A 132 -9.17 -13.64 -1.33
N ASN A 133 -8.97 -13.36 -0.05
CA ASN A 133 -10.01 -12.79 0.79
C ASN A 133 -9.97 -11.26 0.70
N LEU A 134 -11.03 -10.66 0.15
CA LEU A 134 -11.19 -9.22 -0.05
C LEU A 134 -12.05 -8.57 1.05
N LEU A 135 -12.15 -9.19 2.24
CA LEU A 135 -13.02 -8.88 3.38
C LEU A 135 -14.52 -9.05 3.10
N TYR A 136 -15.01 -8.52 1.99
CA TYR A 136 -16.43 -8.53 1.62
C TYR A 136 -16.79 -9.68 0.68
N GLU A 137 -15.78 -10.25 0.02
CA GLU A 137 -15.93 -11.40 -0.89
C GLU A 137 -14.63 -12.22 -0.92
N THR A 138 -14.76 -13.51 -1.22
CA THR A 138 -13.63 -14.38 -1.54
C THR A 138 -13.56 -14.54 -3.05
N LYS A 139 -12.41 -14.28 -3.65
CA LYS A 139 -12.17 -14.52 -5.07
C LYS A 139 -11.23 -15.71 -5.28
N THR A 140 -11.65 -16.64 -6.12
CA THR A 140 -10.81 -17.75 -6.58
C THR A 140 -9.98 -17.32 -7.78
N ILE A 141 -8.68 -17.48 -7.69
CA ILE A 141 -7.70 -17.24 -8.77
C ILE A 141 -7.20 -18.60 -9.24
N LYS A 142 -7.27 -18.84 -10.55
CA LYS A 142 -6.81 -20.08 -11.17
C LYS A 142 -5.44 -19.88 -11.80
N TYR A 143 -4.54 -20.81 -11.54
CA TYR A 143 -3.21 -20.87 -12.13
C TYR A 143 -3.10 -22.14 -12.97
N ALA A 144 -2.56 -22.01 -14.18
CA ALA A 144 -2.31 -23.12 -15.08
C ALA A 144 -1.02 -22.88 -15.86
N ASN A 145 -0.11 -23.84 -15.86
CA ASN A 145 1.09 -23.85 -16.70
C ASN A 145 1.36 -25.27 -17.22
N SER A 146 2.06 -25.36 -18.34
CA SER A 146 2.49 -26.62 -18.93
C SER A 146 3.91 -26.52 -19.47
N LEU A 147 4.68 -27.60 -19.34
CA LEU A 147 6.01 -27.76 -19.91
C LEU A 147 6.04 -29.06 -20.72
N THR A 148 6.51 -28.99 -21.95
CA THR A 148 6.75 -30.15 -22.81
C THR A 148 8.26 -30.32 -23.00
N LEU A 149 8.75 -31.53 -22.76
CA LEU A 149 10.14 -31.93 -22.93
C LEU A 149 10.24 -32.91 -24.09
N HIS A 150 11.22 -32.69 -24.97
CA HIS A 150 11.49 -33.49 -26.18
C HIS A 150 12.76 -34.34 -26.03
#